data_AF-A0A935AFK8-F1
#
_entry.id   AF-A0A935AFK8-F1
#
_cell.length_a   1.000
_cell.length_b   1.000
_cell.length_c   1.000
_cell.angle_alpha   90.00
_cell.angle_beta   90.00
_cell.angle_gamma   90.00
#
_symmetry.space_group_name_H-M   'P 1'
#
loop_
_entity.id
_entity.type
_entity.pdbx_description
1 polymer ?
#
loop_
_entity_poly.entity_id
_entity_poly.type
_entity_poly.pdbx_seq_one_letter_code
_entity_poly.pdbx_strand_id
1 'polypeptide(L)'
;MKINLLPIGARFEYDGQIYTKTGPITATAERGGQRMIPRHVTLRPVDGCPPPPPDTGGSKLDEKSVLEAFEAYHAIALRLTEGLGKAELELARARFLATLAG
;
A
#
# COMPACT_ATOMS: atom_id res chain seq x y z
N MET A 1 25.25 -13.25 0.82
CA MET A 1 24.98 -11.81 1.01
C MET A 1 24.43 -11.55 2.40
N LYS A 2 24.52 -10.33 2.95
CA LYS A 2 23.94 -9.98 4.28
C LYS A 2 22.55 -9.39 4.11
N ILE A 3 21.68 -9.47 5.12
CA ILE A 3 20.31 -8.94 5.03
C ILE A 3 20.27 -7.43 4.73
N ASN A 4 21.23 -6.64 5.23
CA ASN A 4 21.31 -5.21 4.95
C ASN A 4 21.57 -4.88 3.47
N LEU A 5 22.16 -5.82 2.73
CA LEU A 5 22.48 -5.66 1.31
C LEU A 5 21.35 -6.16 0.39
N LEU A 6 20.33 -6.80 0.96
CA LEU A 6 19.15 -7.25 0.21
C LEU A 6 18.13 -6.12 0.13
N PRO A 7 17.52 -5.83 -1.04
CA PRO A 7 16.39 -4.92 -1.11
C PRO A 7 15.17 -5.51 -0.37
N ILE A 8 14.26 -4.66 0.09
CA ILE A 8 12.96 -5.12 0.61
C ILE A 8 12.24 -5.85 -0.53
N GLY A 9 11.57 -6.95 -0.20
CA GLY A 9 10.94 -7.86 -1.17
C GLY A 9 11.88 -8.90 -1.78
N ALA A 10 13.19 -8.82 -1.55
CA ALA A 10 14.12 -9.85 -2.03
C ALA A 10 13.89 -11.19 -1.33
N ARG A 11 13.91 -12.28 -2.12
CA ARG A 11 13.88 -13.66 -1.62
C ARG A 11 15.29 -14.17 -1.37
N PHE A 12 15.48 -14.85 -0.25
CA PHE A 12 16.75 -15.47 0.12
C PHE A 12 16.51 -16.74 0.91
N GLU A 13 17.45 -17.66 0.84
CA GLU A 13 17.49 -18.87 1.64
C GLU A 13 18.24 -18.60 2.94
N TYR A 14 17.63 -19.04 4.04
CA TYR A 14 18.20 -19.04 5.38
C TYR A 14 17.74 -20.32 6.09
N ASP A 15 18.66 -21.05 6.70
CA ASP A 15 18.31 -22.23 7.50
C ASP A 15 17.55 -23.31 6.68
N GLY A 16 17.88 -23.44 5.38
CA GLY A 16 17.20 -24.35 4.44
C GLY A 16 15.78 -23.94 4.04
N GLN A 17 15.33 -22.75 4.44
CA GLN A 17 13.99 -22.23 4.15
C GLN A 17 14.07 -20.91 3.38
N ILE A 18 13.12 -20.69 2.47
CA ILE A 18 13.02 -19.45 1.70
C ILE A 18 12.27 -18.40 2.51
N TYR A 19 12.88 -17.22 2.61
CA TYR A 19 12.34 -16.03 3.25
C TYR A 19 12.30 -14.86 2.27
N THR A 20 11.32 -13.98 2.45
CA THR A 20 11.19 -12.70 1.74
C THR A 20 11.46 -11.57 2.71
N LYS A 21 12.41 -10.68 2.40
CA LYS A 21 12.75 -9.54 3.28
C LYS A 21 11.57 -8.58 3.37
N THR A 22 11.01 -8.37 4.56
CA THR A 22 9.87 -7.46 4.81
C THR A 22 10.22 -6.23 5.62
N GLY A 23 11.46 -6.13 6.11
CA GLY A 23 11.97 -4.94 6.77
C GLY A 23 13.50 -4.99 6.91
N PRO A 24 14.09 -4.10 7.71
CA PRO A 24 15.56 -4.00 7.83
C PRO A 24 16.22 -5.30 8.31
N ILE A 25 15.55 -5.99 9.24
CA ILE A 25 16.01 -7.26 9.84
C ILE A 25 14.91 -8.32 9.90
N THR A 26 13.73 -8.03 9.33
CA THR A 26 12.57 -8.93 9.34
C THR A 26 12.37 -9.54 7.97
N ALA A 27 11.98 -10.81 7.96
CA ALA A 27 11.63 -11.52 6.75
C ALA A 27 10.48 -12.49 7.02
N THR A 28 9.67 -12.76 6.01
CA THR A 28 8.53 -13.68 6.10
C THR A 28 8.88 -14.98 5.40
N ALA A 29 8.67 -16.12 6.07
CA ALA A 29 8.87 -17.42 5.44
C ALA A 29 7.80 -17.68 4.39
N GLU A 30 8.15 -18.40 3.33
CA GLU A 30 7.18 -18.79 2.28
C GLU A 30 6.03 -19.65 2.83
N ARG A 31 6.29 -20.45 3.87
CA ARG A 31 5.27 -21.24 4.59
C ARG A 31 4.45 -20.44 5.61
N GLY A 32 4.60 -19.11 5.61
CA GLY A 32 3.98 -18.21 6.58
C GLY A 32 4.81 -18.02 7.85
N GLY A 33 4.62 -16.86 8.49
CA GLY A 33 5.33 -16.48 9.72
C GLY A 33 6.48 -15.50 9.48
N GLN A 34 6.57 -14.48 10.33
CA GLN A 34 7.67 -13.52 10.33
C GLN A 34 8.81 -14.00 11.22
N ARG A 35 10.04 -13.88 10.73
CA ARG A 35 11.27 -14.22 11.46
C ARG A 35 12.23 -13.03 11.42
N MET A 36 12.87 -12.79 12.56
CA MET A 36 13.97 -11.84 12.63
C MET A 36 15.26 -12.53 12.19
N ILE A 37 15.96 -11.92 11.23
CA ILE A 37 17.18 -12.46 10.64
C ILE A 37 18.38 -11.65 11.15
N PRO A 38 19.34 -12.29 11.83
CA PRO A 38 20.53 -11.62 12.34
C PRO A 38 21.35 -10.94 11.24
N ARG A 39 21.87 -9.74 11.54
CA ARG A 39 22.64 -8.91 10.58
C ARG A 39 23.93 -9.55 10.07
N HIS A 40 24.51 -10.44 10.87
CA HIS A 40 25.82 -11.06 10.63
C HIS A 40 25.74 -12.39 9.88
N VAL A 41 24.53 -12.89 9.59
CA VAL A 41 24.34 -14.14 8.85
C VAL A 41 24.63 -13.95 7.36
N THR A 42 25.27 -14.96 6.78
CA THR A 42 25.43 -15.08 5.33
C THR A 42 24.21 -15.78 4.74
N LEU A 43 23.41 -15.04 3.97
CA LEU A 43 22.22 -15.50 3.25
C LEU A 43 22.58 -15.90 1.83
N ARG A 44 21.91 -16.92 1.29
CA ARG A 44 22.02 -17.28 -0.12
C ARG A 44 20.86 -16.63 -0.89
N PRO A 45 21.11 -15.72 -1.85
CA PRO A 45 20.03 -15.27 -2.74
C PRO A 45 19.51 -16.47 -3.54
N VAL A 46 18.20 -16.55 -3.73
CA VAL A 46 17.59 -17.58 -4.58
C VAL A 46 17.41 -16.94 -5.95
N ASP A 47 18.28 -17.29 -6.89
CA ASP A 47 18.18 -16.85 -8.29
C ASP A 47 16.96 -17.49 -8.96
N GLY A 48 16.12 -16.68 -9.62
CA GLY A 48 15.10 -17.19 -10.55
C GLY A 48 13.65 -16.77 -10.33
N CYS A 49 13.35 -15.68 -9.62
CA CYS A 49 11.99 -15.13 -9.61
C CYS A 49 12.03 -13.62 -9.89
N PRO A 50 11.08 -13.08 -10.68
CA PRO A 50 11.11 -11.68 -11.11
C PRO A 50 11.24 -10.74 -9.92
N PRO A 51 11.74 -9.51 -10.11
CA PRO A 51 11.63 -8.49 -9.08
C PRO A 51 10.20 -8.55 -8.51
N PRO A 52 10.03 -8.57 -7.18
CA PRO A 52 8.71 -8.44 -6.60
C PRO A 52 8.04 -7.24 -7.27
N PRO A 53 6.73 -7.32 -7.59
CA PRO A 53 6.02 -6.12 -8.05
C PRO A 53 6.41 -5.00 -7.09
N PRO A 54 6.81 -3.83 -7.60
CA PRO A 54 7.28 -2.75 -6.76
C PRO A 54 6.30 -2.61 -5.61
N ASP A 55 6.81 -2.45 -4.38
CA ASP A 55 5.99 -2.01 -3.27
C ASP A 55 5.11 -0.89 -3.82
N THR A 56 3.83 -1.17 -4.00
CA THR A 56 2.81 -0.13 -4.07
C THR A 56 2.73 0.39 -2.65
N GLY A 57 3.82 1.02 -2.19
CA GLY A 57 3.77 2.05 -1.18
C GLY A 57 2.60 2.92 -1.60
N GLY A 58 1.54 2.84 -0.80
CA GLY A 58 0.16 2.96 -1.25
C GLY A 58 0.04 3.92 -2.39
N SER A 59 -0.43 3.44 -3.56
CA SER A 59 -0.67 4.29 -4.72
C SER A 59 -1.21 5.60 -4.21
N LYS A 60 -0.40 6.66 -4.30
CA LYS A 60 -0.87 8.00 -3.97
C LYS A 60 -2.14 8.14 -4.78
N LEU A 61 -3.28 8.20 -4.09
CA LEU A 61 -4.57 8.38 -4.73
C LEU A 61 -4.42 9.62 -5.58
N ASP A 62 -4.53 9.43 -6.89
CA ASP A 62 -4.42 10.52 -7.84
C ASP A 62 -5.57 11.48 -7.56
N GLU A 63 -5.21 12.72 -7.22
CA GLU A 63 -6.16 13.73 -6.75
C GLU A 63 -7.29 13.95 -7.75
N LYS A 64 -6.96 13.92 -9.04
CA LYS A 64 -7.94 14.03 -10.12
C LYS A 64 -8.90 12.84 -10.14
N SER A 65 -8.39 11.63 -9.96
CA SER A 65 -9.21 10.41 -9.89
C SER A 65 -10.13 10.41 -8.66
N VAL A 66 -9.67 10.96 -7.52
CA VAL A 66 -10.50 11.13 -6.32
C VAL A 66 -11.63 12.15 -6.57
N LEU A 67 -11.30 13.29 -7.19
CA LEU A 67 -12.30 14.31 -7.54
C LEU A 67 -13.34 13.75 -8.51
N GLU A 68 -12.92 13.06 -9.58
CA GLU A 68 -13.85 12.47 -10.55
C GLU A 68 -14.78 11.43 -9.91
N ALA A 69 -14.24 10.52 -9.09
CA ALA A 69 -15.03 9.53 -8.38
C ALA A 69 -16.00 10.17 -7.37
N PHE A 70 -15.54 11.21 -6.67
CA PHE A 70 -16.34 11.94 -5.69
C PHE A 70 -17.50 12.71 -6.33
N GLU A 71 -17.27 13.41 -7.45
CA GLU A 71 -18.32 14.12 -8.18
C GLU A 71 -19.39 13.15 -8.72
N ALA A 72 -18.97 12.00 -9.26
CA ALA A 72 -19.90 10.97 -9.72
C ALA A 72 -20.78 10.43 -8.57
N TYR A 73 -20.18 10.15 -7.42
CA TYR A 73 -20.89 9.77 -6.21
C TYR A 73 -21.87 10.87 -5.75
N HIS A 74 -21.42 12.12 -5.69
CA HIS A 74 -22.23 13.25 -5.24
C HIS A 74 -23.44 13.48 -6.15
N ALA A 75 -23.28 13.38 -7.47
CA ALA A 75 -24.39 13.53 -8.42
C ALA A 75 -25.52 12.51 -8.17
N ILE A 76 -25.16 11.26 -7.83
CA ILE A 76 -26.13 10.22 -7.49
C ILE A 76 -26.79 10.54 -6.14
N ALA A 77 -26.00 10.90 -5.12
CA ALA A 77 -26.52 11.24 -3.80
C ALA A 77 -27.49 12.44 -3.86
N LEU A 78 -27.16 13.47 -4.63
CA LEU A 78 -27.98 14.67 -4.80
C LEU A 78 -29.32 14.37 -5.47
N ARG A 79 -29.31 13.46 -6.46
CA ARG A 79 -30.55 13.01 -7.12
C ARG A 79 -31.47 12.25 -6.15
N LEU A 80 -30.91 11.47 -5.23
CA LEU A 80 -31.68 10.63 -4.30
C LEU A 80 -32.14 11.36 -3.05
N THR A 81 -31.55 12.52 -2.75
CA THR A 81 -31.84 13.29 -1.53
C THR A 81 -32.91 14.35 -1.80
N GLU A 82 -33.84 14.56 -0.87
CA GLU A 82 -34.90 15.56 -0.99
C GLU A 82 -34.97 16.48 0.24
N GLY A 83 -35.67 17.62 0.10
CA GLY A 83 -35.89 18.56 1.20
C GLY A 83 -34.59 19.15 1.77
N LEU A 84 -34.53 19.26 3.10
CA LEU A 84 -33.38 19.83 3.82
C LEU A 84 -32.08 19.06 3.57
N GLY A 85 -32.16 17.76 3.27
CA GLY A 85 -30.98 16.93 2.98
C GLY A 85 -30.20 17.39 1.74
N LYS A 86 -30.86 18.02 0.76
CA LYS A 86 -30.14 18.57 -0.42
C LYS A 86 -29.18 19.70 -0.03
N ALA A 87 -29.65 20.61 0.82
CA ALA A 87 -28.83 21.74 1.27
C ALA A 87 -27.65 21.27 2.14
N GLU A 88 -27.87 20.29 3.00
CA GLU A 88 -26.81 19.70 3.82
C GLU A 88 -25.77 18.94 2.99
N LEU A 89 -26.22 18.22 1.95
CA LEU A 89 -25.34 17.48 1.05
C LEU A 89 -24.45 18.42 0.21
N GLU A 90 -25.01 19.51 -0.29
CA GLU A 90 -24.25 20.56 -1.00
C GLU A 90 -23.21 21.23 -0.08
N LEU A 91 -23.59 21.52 1.17
CA LEU A 91 -22.66 22.06 2.17
C LEU A 91 -21.53 21.06 2.49
N ALA A 92 -21.84 19.77 2.58
CA ALA A 92 -20.85 18.72 2.79
C ALA A 92 -19.85 18.63 1.61
N ARG A 93 -20.34 18.76 0.37
CA ARG A 93 -19.49 18.83 -0.83
C ARG A 93 -18.53 20.02 -0.78
N ALA A 94 -19.02 21.22 -0.46
CA ALA A 94 -18.19 22.41 -0.35
C ALA A 94 -17.07 22.24 0.71
N ARG A 95 -17.40 21.65 1.86
CA ARG A 95 -16.40 21.35 2.91
C ARG A 95 -15.34 20.35 2.45
N PHE A 96 -15.75 19.28 1.77
CA PHE A 96 -14.84 18.27 1.23
C PHE A 96 -13.84 18.89 0.23
N LEU A 97 -14.34 19.68 -0.73
CA LEU A 97 -13.46 20.35 -1.71
C LEU A 97 -12.50 21.34 -1.05
N ALA A 98 -12.94 22.06 -0.01
CA ALA A 98 -12.08 22.96 0.73
C ALA A 98 -10.93 22.23 1.46
N THR A 99 -11.14 20.98 1.90
CA THR A 99 -10.07 20.16 2.52
C THR A 99 -9.06 19.59 1.53
N LEU A 100 -9.39 19.54 0.24
CA LEU A 100 -8.47 19.08 -0.81
C LEU A 100 -7.65 20.22 -1.42
N ALA A 101 -8.12 21.46 -1.31
CA ALA A 101 -7.44 22.65 -1.86
C ALA A 101 -6.37 23.27 -0.92
N GLY A 102 -6.12 22.68 0.26
CA GLY A 102 -5.17 23.16 1.27
C GLY A 102 -4.10 22.15 1.60
#